data_AF-A0A538NNG1-F1
#
_entry.id   AF-A0A538NNG1-F1
#
_cell.length_a   1.000
_cell.length_b   1.000
_cell.length_c   1.000
_cell.angle_alpha   90.00
_cell.angle_beta   90.00
_cell.angle_gamma   90.00
#
_symmetry.space_group_name_H-M   'P 1'
#
loop_
_entity.id
_entity.type
_entity.pdbx_description
1 polymer ?
#
loop_
_entity_poly.entity_id
_entity_poly.type
_entity_poly.pdbx_seq_one_letter_code
_entity_poly.pdbx_strand_id
1 'polypeptide(L)'
;MEIATPPAFATVEPHSTRRAMTPPSRFGDKAFEWLTFSMALAVVVLVVLIGWQLWLGSSLAIKKFGFHFLTTSTWDPVAEQFGALPFIYGTLVSSLIALLIAVPLSIATAAYLTELAPL
;
A
#
# COMPACT_ATOMS: atom_id res chain seq x y z
N MET A 1 -51.30 18.87 48.99
CA MET A 1 -51.12 18.31 47.64
C MET A 1 -49.87 18.96 47.08
N GLU A 2 -48.75 18.24 47.22
CA GLU A 2 -47.38 18.72 47.09
C GLU A 2 -47.03 18.91 45.61
N ILE A 3 -46.73 20.15 45.21
CA ILE A 3 -46.23 20.45 43.87
C ILE A 3 -44.72 20.14 43.89
N ALA A 4 -44.35 18.94 43.42
CA ALA A 4 -42.95 18.57 43.27
C ALA A 4 -42.26 19.52 42.28
N THR A 5 -41.32 20.33 42.78
CA THR A 5 -40.46 21.18 41.97
C THR A 5 -39.51 20.29 41.17
N PRO A 6 -39.37 20.46 39.84
CA PRO A 6 -38.41 19.67 39.07
C PRO A 6 -36.99 19.97 39.58
N PRO A 7 -36.12 18.96 39.75
CA PRO A 7 -34.75 19.20 40.16
C PRO A 7 -34.09 20.13 39.14
N ALA A 8 -33.54 21.24 39.61
CA ALA A 8 -32.75 22.14 38.79
C ALA A 8 -31.71 21.31 38.04
N PHE A 9 -31.77 21.30 36.71
CA PHE A 9 -30.78 20.64 35.86
C PHE A 9 -29.41 21.08 36.35
N ALA A 10 -28.64 20.13 36.89
CA ALA A 10 -27.27 20.37 37.28
C ALA A 10 -26.58 21.00 36.07
N THR A 11 -26.21 22.28 36.20
CA THR A 11 -25.38 22.97 35.22
C THR A 11 -24.09 22.17 35.16
N VAL A 12 -23.92 21.40 34.08
CA VAL A 12 -22.67 20.72 33.80
C VAL A 12 -21.66 21.84 33.54
N GLU A 13 -20.97 22.27 34.60
CA GLU A 13 -19.80 23.12 34.52
C GLU A 13 -18.89 22.48 33.46
N PRO A 14 -18.51 23.21 32.39
CA PRO A 14 -17.62 22.65 31.40
C PRO A 14 -16.31 22.36 32.11
N HIS A 15 -16.05 21.07 32.34
CA HIS A 15 -14.80 20.58 32.92
C HIS A 15 -13.69 20.86 31.90
N SER A 16 -13.20 22.10 31.91
CA SER A 16 -12.22 22.64 30.98
C SER A 16 -10.82 22.22 31.40
N THR A 17 -10.62 20.91 31.52
CA THR A 17 -9.30 20.32 31.67
C THR A 17 -8.61 20.29 30.30
N ARG A 18 -8.53 21.42 29.61
CA ARG A 18 -7.54 21.58 28.54
C ARG A 18 -6.19 21.55 29.23
N ARG A 19 -5.61 20.36 29.38
CA ARG A 19 -4.17 20.21 29.63
C ARG A 19 -3.49 21.09 28.60
N ALA A 20 -2.83 22.14 29.05
CA ALA A 20 -1.99 22.96 28.19
C ALA A 20 -0.89 22.02 27.67
N MET A 21 -1.04 21.57 26.42
CA MET A 21 0.01 20.80 25.76
C MET A 21 1.24 21.70 25.68
N THR A 22 2.34 21.24 26.25
CA THR A 22 3.65 21.88 26.12
C THR A 22 3.89 22.18 24.64
N PRO A 23 4.30 23.41 24.27
CA PRO A 23 4.48 23.77 22.87
C PRO A 23 5.44 22.76 22.21
N PRO A 24 5.10 22.20 21.04
CA PRO A 24 5.92 21.21 20.38
C PRO A 24 7.33 21.76 20.14
N SER A 25 8.33 20.92 20.38
CA SER A 25 9.72 21.32 20.21
C SER A 25 10.00 21.52 18.72
N ARG A 26 10.26 22.77 18.31
CA ARG A 26 10.54 23.13 16.91
C ARG A 26 11.68 22.32 16.27
N PHE A 27 12.61 21.83 17.08
CA PHE A 27 13.70 20.96 16.62
C PHE A 27 13.23 19.54 16.28
N GLY A 28 12.38 18.94 17.12
CA GLY A 28 11.82 17.61 16.89
C GLY A 28 10.93 17.56 15.65
N ASP A 29 10.08 18.57 15.47
CA ASP A 29 9.20 18.68 14.30
C ASP A 29 10.02 18.78 13.00
N LYS A 30 11.08 19.59 13.01
CA LYS A 30 11.94 19.78 11.84
C LYS A 30 12.80 18.55 11.54
N ALA A 31 13.31 17.87 12.57
CA ALA A 31 14.03 16.61 12.39
C ALA A 31 13.12 15.51 11.82
N PHE A 32 11.88 15.42 12.30
CA PHE A 32 10.88 14.50 11.78
C PHE A 32 10.52 14.81 10.32
N GLU A 33 10.28 16.08 9.99
CA GLU A 33 10.01 16.54 8.62
C GLU A 33 11.13 16.13 7.66
N TRP A 34 12.39 16.40 8.02
CA TRP A 34 13.55 16.01 7.20
C TRP A 34 13.71 14.49 7.09
N LEU A 35 13.43 13.74 8.16
CA LEU A 35 13.48 12.29 8.13
C LEU A 35 12.43 11.73 7.16
N THR A 36 11.17 12.16 7.28
CA THR A 36 10.09 11.70 6.38
C THR A 36 10.37 12.11 4.94
N PHE A 37 10.86 13.33 4.70
CA PHE A 37 11.26 13.77 3.38
C PHE A 37 12.40 12.91 2.81
N SER A 38 13.42 12.61 3.62
CA SER A 38 14.52 11.74 3.20
C SER A 38 14.07 10.32 2.86
N MET A 39 13.10 9.77 3.59
CA MET A 39 12.52 8.46 3.29
C MET A 39 11.73 8.49 1.98
N ALA A 40 10.91 9.52 1.76
CA ALA A 40 10.19 9.68 0.50
C ALA A 40 11.17 9.82 -0.68
N LEU A 41 12.20 10.64 -0.53
CA LEU A 41 13.24 10.82 -1.54
C LEU A 41 14.00 9.51 -1.79
N ALA A 42 14.33 8.74 -0.74
CA ALA A 42 15.00 7.46 -0.85
C ALA A 42 14.18 6.45 -1.68
N VAL A 43 12.86 6.39 -1.47
CA VAL A 43 11.97 5.56 -2.29
C VAL A 43 12.02 5.95 -3.76
N VAL A 44 11.94 7.25 -4.06
CA VAL A 44 12.03 7.75 -5.45
C VAL A 44 13.38 7.39 -6.07
N VAL A 45 14.48 7.62 -5.35
CA VAL A 45 15.84 7.27 -5.80
C VAL A 45 15.95 5.76 -6.06
N LEU A 46 15.41 4.92 -5.17
CA LEU A 46 15.40 3.47 -5.36
C LEU A 46 14.65 3.06 -6.62
N VAL A 47 13.47 3.63 -6.88
CA VAL A 47 12.71 3.35 -8.11
C VAL A 47 13.52 3.72 -9.36
N VAL A 48 14.17 4.88 -9.34
CA VAL A 48 15.03 5.32 -10.46
C VAL A 48 16.24 4.38 -10.64
N LEU A 49 16.91 3.98 -9.54
CA LEU A 49 18.04 3.05 -9.58
C LEU A 49 17.63 1.67 -10.11
N ILE A 50 16.48 1.15 -9.68
CA ILE A 50 15.93 -0.12 -10.18
C ILE A 50 15.66 -0.01 -11.67
N GLY A 51 15.01 1.07 -12.13
CA GLY A 51 14.76 1.31 -13.55
C GLY A 51 16.05 1.40 -14.37
N TRP A 52 17.06 2.11 -13.85
CA TRP A 52 18.37 2.22 -14.48
C TRP A 52 19.08 0.87 -14.62
N GLN A 53 19.12 0.08 -13.53
CA GLN A 53 19.72 -1.24 -13.52
C GLN A 53 19.00 -2.20 -14.47
N LEU A 54 17.67 -2.13 -14.51
CA LEU A 54 16.84 -2.94 -15.41
C LEU A 54 17.08 -2.56 -16.88
N TRP A 55 17.28 -1.28 -17.18
CA TRP A 55 17.62 -0.82 -18.53
C TRP A 55 18.98 -1.37 -18.98
N LEU A 56 20.01 -1.23 -18.15
CA LEU A 56 21.35 -1.76 -18.45
C LEU A 56 21.31 -3.28 -18.67
N GLY A 57 20.67 -4.02 -17.76
CA GLY A 57 20.56 -5.48 -17.83
C GLY A 57 19.70 -5.98 -19.00
N SER A 58 18.58 -5.31 -19.30
CA SER A 58 17.68 -5.74 -20.39
C SER A 58 18.20 -5.36 -21.78
N SER A 59 19.07 -4.35 -21.89
CA SER A 59 19.63 -3.92 -23.19
C SER A 59 20.35 -5.05 -23.94
N LEU A 60 21.00 -5.97 -23.23
CA LEU A 60 21.69 -7.12 -23.82
C LEU A 60 20.68 -8.17 -24.33
N ALA A 61 19.61 -8.41 -23.58
CA ALA A 61 18.53 -9.32 -23.97
C ALA A 61 17.76 -8.77 -25.19
N ILE A 62 17.45 -7.48 -25.20
CA ILE A 62 16.75 -6.81 -26.32
C ILE A 62 17.59 -6.87 -27.59
N LYS A 63 18.91 -6.66 -27.51
CA LYS A 63 19.81 -6.77 -28.68
C LYS A 63 19.93 -8.20 -29.22
N LYS A 64 19.89 -9.21 -28.35
CA LYS A 64 20.08 -10.63 -28.74
C LYS A 64 18.79 -11.30 -29.24
N PHE A 65 17.63 -10.94 -28.68
CA PHE A 65 16.35 -11.61 -28.98
C PHE A 65 15.30 -10.70 -29.67
N GLY A 66 15.49 -9.39 -29.69
CA GLY A 66 14.57 -8.44 -30.33
C GLY A 66 13.14 -8.52 -29.80
N PHE A 67 12.16 -8.04 -30.61
CA PHE A 67 10.74 -8.13 -30.29
C PHE A 67 10.20 -9.58 -30.26
N HIS A 68 10.91 -10.53 -30.88
CA HIS A 68 10.52 -11.93 -30.89
C HIS A 68 10.56 -12.56 -29.49
N PHE A 69 11.42 -12.05 -28.60
CA PHE A 69 11.49 -12.39 -27.17
C PHE A 69 10.12 -12.40 -26.47
N LEU A 70 9.23 -11.46 -26.82
CA LEU A 70 7.90 -11.34 -26.20
C LEU A 70 6.94 -12.44 -26.64
N THR A 71 7.11 -12.97 -27.85
CA THR A 71 6.24 -13.99 -28.44
C THR A 71 6.81 -15.41 -28.31
N THR A 72 8.11 -15.55 -28.06
CA THR A 72 8.76 -16.84 -27.90
C THR A 72 8.32 -17.51 -26.59
N SER A 73 7.79 -18.73 -26.69
CA SER A 73 7.47 -19.57 -25.53
C SER A 73 8.64 -20.45 -25.08
N THR A 74 9.73 -20.50 -25.85
CA THR A 74 10.90 -21.34 -25.57
C THR A 74 11.69 -20.76 -24.40
N TRP A 75 11.90 -21.58 -23.37
CA TRP A 75 12.80 -21.26 -22.27
C TRP A 75 13.78 -22.40 -22.10
N ASP A 76 14.96 -22.23 -22.68
CA ASP A 76 16.08 -23.17 -22.61
C ASP A 76 17.33 -22.46 -22.06
N PRO A 77 17.60 -22.60 -20.75
CA PRO A 77 18.79 -22.03 -20.11
C PRO A 77 20.11 -22.61 -20.63
N VAL A 78 20.09 -23.82 -21.21
CA VAL A 78 21.28 -24.52 -21.70
C VAL A 78 21.65 -24.01 -23.09
N ALA A 79 20.66 -23.83 -23.96
CA ALA A 79 20.85 -23.27 -25.30
C ALA A 79 20.88 -21.72 -25.33
N GLU A 80 20.88 -21.07 -24.17
CA GLU A 80 20.73 -19.62 -24.00
C GLU A 80 19.53 -19.04 -24.77
N GLN A 81 18.40 -19.75 -24.83
CA GLN A 81 17.17 -19.26 -25.46
C GLN A 81 16.16 -18.87 -24.39
N PHE A 82 15.89 -17.58 -24.27
CA PHE A 82 14.98 -17.06 -23.26
C PHE A 82 13.80 -16.39 -23.96
N GLY A 83 12.58 -16.81 -23.61
CA GLY A 83 11.33 -16.20 -24.04
C GLY A 83 10.57 -15.61 -22.87
N ALA A 84 9.91 -14.46 -23.08
CA ALA A 84 9.15 -13.76 -22.04
C ALA A 84 7.74 -14.33 -21.83
N LEU A 85 7.17 -14.98 -22.86
CA LEU A 85 5.78 -15.42 -22.87
C LEU A 85 5.40 -16.33 -21.69
N PRO A 86 6.22 -17.33 -21.28
CA PRO A 86 5.91 -18.17 -20.13
C PRO A 86 5.84 -17.38 -18.81
N PHE A 87 6.68 -16.36 -18.64
CA PHE A 87 6.68 -15.50 -17.44
C PHE A 87 5.46 -14.58 -17.40
N ILE A 88 5.12 -13.98 -18.54
CA ILE A 88 3.90 -13.16 -18.66
C ILE A 88 2.67 -14.01 -18.34
N TYR A 89 2.59 -15.19 -18.96
CA TYR A 89 1.48 -16.12 -18.74
C TYR A 89 1.39 -16.55 -17.26
N GLY A 90 2.50 -16.96 -16.64
CA GLY A 90 2.52 -17.34 -15.23
C GLY A 90 2.06 -16.21 -14.30
N THR A 91 2.48 -14.97 -14.57
CA THR A 91 2.07 -13.79 -13.78
C THR A 91 0.58 -13.49 -13.94
N LEU A 92 0.07 -13.56 -15.16
CA LEU A 92 -1.36 -13.33 -15.44
C LEU A 92 -2.23 -14.42 -14.82
N VAL A 93 -1.86 -15.68 -14.97
CA VAL A 93 -2.62 -16.81 -14.41
C VAL A 93 -2.58 -16.77 -12.88
N SER A 94 -1.40 -16.54 -12.28
CA SER A 94 -1.28 -16.46 -10.82
C SER A 94 -2.06 -15.28 -10.24
N SER A 95 -1.97 -14.09 -10.85
CA SER A 95 -2.76 -12.92 -10.40
C SER A 95 -4.26 -13.14 -10.58
N LEU A 96 -4.69 -13.79 -11.67
CA LEU A 96 -6.09 -14.13 -11.89
C LEU A 96 -6.60 -15.10 -10.82
N ILE A 97 -5.85 -16.18 -10.54
CA ILE A 97 -6.21 -17.14 -9.48
C ILE A 97 -6.26 -16.43 -8.12
N ALA A 98 -5.30 -15.57 -7.82
CA ALA A 98 -5.29 -14.79 -6.59
C ALA A 98 -6.54 -13.90 -6.47
N LEU A 99 -6.94 -13.21 -7.53
CA LEU A 99 -8.16 -12.40 -7.56
C LEU A 99 -9.42 -13.25 -7.39
N LEU A 100 -9.50 -14.40 -8.06
CA LEU A 100 -10.64 -15.31 -7.96
C LEU A 100 -10.89 -15.79 -6.52
N ILE A 101 -9.85 -15.90 -5.71
CA ILE A 101 -9.96 -16.30 -4.29
C ILE A 101 -10.15 -15.06 -3.40
N ALA A 102 -9.37 -14.01 -3.61
CA ALA A 102 -9.34 -12.83 -2.75
C ALA A 102 -10.63 -12.00 -2.83
N VAL A 103 -11.21 -11.86 -4.03
CA VAL A 103 -12.43 -11.06 -4.24
C VAL A 103 -13.64 -11.62 -3.48
N PRO A 104 -14.05 -12.88 -3.64
CA PRO A 104 -15.20 -13.41 -2.90
C PRO A 104 -14.96 -13.41 -1.39
N LEU A 105 -13.74 -13.71 -0.94
CA LEU A 105 -13.38 -13.63 0.47
C LEU A 105 -13.51 -12.20 1.02
N SER A 106 -13.01 -11.20 0.28
CA SER A 106 -13.13 -9.79 0.63
C SER A 106 -14.59 -9.37 0.77
N ILE A 107 -15.44 -9.72 -0.20
CA ILE A 107 -16.88 -9.43 -0.16
C ILE A 107 -17.55 -10.12 1.03
N ALA A 108 -17.21 -11.39 1.30
CA ALA A 108 -17.75 -12.12 2.45
C ALA A 108 -17.39 -11.45 3.78
N THR A 109 -16.14 -10.98 3.94
CA THR A 109 -15.73 -10.25 5.14
C THR A 109 -16.43 -8.91 5.28
N ALA A 110 -16.59 -8.16 4.19
CA ALA A 110 -17.30 -6.87 4.19
C ALA A 110 -18.79 -7.02 4.56
N ALA A 111 -19.45 -8.05 4.00
CA ALA A 111 -20.84 -8.36 4.31
C ALA A 111 -21.00 -8.80 5.78
N TYR A 112 -20.11 -9.66 6.28
CA TYR A 112 -20.11 -10.08 7.69
C TYR A 112 -20.00 -8.88 8.64
N LEU A 113 -19.05 -7.96 8.38
CA LEU A 113 -18.88 -6.77 9.21
C LEU A 113 -20.11 -5.86 9.18
N THR A 114 -20.78 -5.73 8.04
CA THR A 114 -21.96 -4.85 7.89
C THR A 114 -23.20 -5.43 8.60
N GLU A 115 -23.42 -6.74 8.46
CA GLU A 115 -24.67 -7.37 8.90
C GLU A 115 -24.57 -7.99 10.30
N LEU A 116 -23.41 -8.53 10.67
CA LEU A 116 -23.25 -9.35 11.89
C LEU A 116 -22.42 -8.67 12.98
N ALA A 117 -21.66 -7.63 12.64
CA ALA A 117 -20.89 -6.83 13.60
C ALA A 117 -21.09 -5.32 13.41
N PRO A 118 -22.34 -4.80 13.46
CA PRO A 118 -22.54 -3.35 13.50
C PRO A 118 -21.95 -2.80 14.82
N LEU A 119 -20.91 -1.99 14.70
CA LEU A 119 -20.32 -1.21 15.81
C LEU A 119 -21.23 -0.04 16.21
#